data_AF-A0A2M7YBB6-F1
#
_entry.id   AF-A0A2M7YBB6-F1
#
_cell.length_a   1.000
_cell.length_b   1.000
_cell.length_c   1.000
_cell.angle_alpha   90.00
_cell.angle_beta   90.00
_cell.angle_gamma   90.00
#
_symmetry.space_group_name_H-M   'P 1'
#
loop_
_entity.id
_entity.type
_entity.pdbx_description
1 polymer ?
#
loop_
_entity_poly.entity_id
_entity_poly.type
_entity_poly.pdbx_seq_one_letter_code
_entity_poly.pdbx_strand_id
1 'polypeptide(L)'
;MSNASAPLGPGRAATPPFARFEWLIAGRYLRARRRERAISAITGFSLVGIMLGVATLIIVMSVMNGFRDELVTRLLGVNAHVMALPAGGRLSDYEAVAARVGAVGGVTRAAPLIEGQVMASGPGGASGVII
;
A
#
# COMPACT_ATOMS: atom_id res chain seq x y z
N MET A 1 -67.65 28.74 0.31
CA MET A 1 -67.06 27.63 1.10
C MET A 1 -65.58 27.93 1.27
N SER A 2 -65.25 28.51 2.42
CA SER A 2 -63.90 28.96 2.82
C SER A 2 -63.16 27.78 3.42
N ASN A 3 -62.00 27.41 2.89
CA ASN A 3 -61.05 26.56 3.59
C ASN A 3 -59.75 27.34 3.76
N ALA A 4 -59.60 27.92 4.96
CA ALA A 4 -58.42 28.65 5.36
C ALA A 4 -57.36 27.64 5.80
N SER A 5 -56.29 27.51 5.00
CA SER A 5 -55.08 26.79 5.41
C SER A 5 -54.34 27.61 6.47
N ALA A 6 -54.28 27.08 7.68
CA ALA A 6 -53.51 27.65 8.77
C ALA A 6 -52.00 27.70 8.45
N PRO A 7 -51.26 28.75 8.85
CA PRO A 7 -49.82 28.80 8.66
C PRO A 7 -49.13 27.75 9.54
N LEU A 8 -48.35 26.88 8.91
CA LEU A 8 -47.50 25.89 9.59
C LEU A 8 -46.49 26.65 10.47
N GLY A 9 -46.56 26.43 11.77
CA GLY A 9 -45.66 27.05 12.75
C GLY A 9 -44.18 26.75 12.47
N PRO A 10 -43.25 27.59 12.97
CA PRO A 10 -41.84 27.49 12.66
C PRO A 10 -41.28 26.11 13.02
N GLY A 11 -40.79 25.42 12.00
CA GLY A 11 -40.12 24.13 12.14
C GLY A 11 -38.99 24.24 13.15
N ARG A 12 -39.04 23.40 14.19
CA ARG A 12 -37.97 23.28 15.19
C ARG A 12 -36.64 23.10 14.45
N ALA A 13 -35.69 24.01 14.68
CA ALA A 13 -34.35 23.92 14.13
C ALA A 13 -33.77 22.54 14.48
N ALA A 14 -33.60 21.69 13.46
CA ALA A 14 -33.01 20.38 13.63
C ALA A 14 -31.54 20.56 14.04
N THR A 15 -31.15 20.01 15.18
CA THR A 15 -29.75 19.97 15.59
C THR A 15 -28.96 19.22 14.52
N PRO A 16 -27.81 19.76 14.05
CA PRO A 16 -27.00 19.06 13.07
C PRO A 16 -26.52 17.72 13.66
N PRO A 17 -26.52 16.64 12.86
CA PRO A 17 -26.02 15.34 13.32
C PRO A 17 -24.56 15.46 13.74
N PHE A 18 -24.18 14.75 14.80
CA PHE A 18 -22.84 14.76 15.42
C PHE A 18 -22.46 16.07 16.13
N ALA A 19 -23.44 16.81 16.65
CA ALA A 19 -23.16 18.00 17.46
C ALA A 19 -22.34 17.65 18.71
N ARG A 20 -21.55 18.61 19.22
CA ARG A 20 -20.73 18.44 20.44
C ARG A 20 -21.56 17.96 21.64
N PHE A 21 -22.84 18.34 21.69
CA PHE A 21 -23.80 17.90 22.70
C PHE A 21 -24.10 16.40 22.63
N GLU A 22 -24.24 15.83 21.43
CA GLU A 22 -24.48 14.40 21.22
C GLU A 22 -23.26 13.57 21.61
N TRP A 23 -22.06 14.01 21.23
CA TRP A 23 -20.80 13.41 21.68
C TRP A 23 -20.63 13.47 23.21
N LEU A 24 -21.02 14.57 23.85
CA LEU A 24 -21.04 14.72 25.30
C LEU A 24 -21.99 13.73 25.98
N ILE A 25 -23.17 13.49 25.40
CA ILE A 25 -24.13 12.50 25.90
C ILE A 25 -23.60 11.09 25.67
N ALA A 26 -23.13 10.78 24.47
CA ALA A 26 -22.60 9.47 24.11
C ALA A 26 -21.41 9.07 24.99
N GLY A 27 -20.43 9.97 25.15
CA GLY A 27 -19.28 9.74 26.03
C GLY A 27 -19.66 9.57 27.49
N ARG A 28 -20.69 10.29 27.96
CA ARG A 28 -21.19 10.14 29.33
C ARG A 28 -21.94 8.82 29.52
N TYR A 29 -22.69 8.36 28.53
CA TYR A 29 -23.32 7.03 28.55
C TYR A 29 -22.30 5.89 28.50
N LEU A 30 -21.25 6.03 27.68
CA LEU A 30 -20.12 5.11 27.67
C LEU A 30 -19.39 5.05 29.02
N ARG A 31 -19.28 6.18 29.74
CA ARG A 31 -18.53 6.28 31.00
C ARG A 31 -19.36 6.05 32.28
N ALA A 32 -20.68 6.20 32.24
CA ALA A 32 -21.55 6.26 33.44
C ALA A 32 -21.96 4.90 34.06
N ARG A 33 -21.39 3.77 33.64
CA ARG A 33 -21.72 2.41 34.15
C ARG A 33 -21.24 2.10 35.59
N ARG A 34 -21.23 3.09 36.48
CA ARG A 34 -20.58 3.02 37.81
C ARG A 34 -21.31 2.21 38.89
N ARG A 35 -22.56 1.76 38.68
CA ARG A 35 -23.35 1.12 39.76
C ARG A 35 -23.28 -0.41 39.82
N GLU A 36 -22.85 -1.08 38.75
CA GLU A 36 -22.72 -2.54 38.73
C GLU A 36 -21.28 -2.93 38.34
N ARG A 37 -20.43 -3.15 39.35
CA ARG A 37 -19.00 -3.48 39.15
C ARG A 37 -18.79 -4.67 38.20
N ALA A 38 -19.68 -5.66 38.26
CA ALA A 38 -19.64 -6.84 37.39
C ALA A 38 -19.84 -6.48 35.90
N ILE A 39 -20.84 -5.65 35.58
CA ILE A 39 -21.13 -5.23 34.20
C ILE A 39 -20.01 -4.35 33.64
N SER A 40 -19.43 -3.47 34.46
CA SER A 40 -18.31 -2.62 34.04
C SER A 40 -17.06 -3.45 33.70
N ALA A 41 -16.79 -4.54 34.42
CA ALA A 41 -15.67 -5.41 34.15
C ALA A 41 -15.83 -6.14 32.80
N ILE A 42 -16.98 -6.74 32.55
CA ILE A 42 -17.27 -7.46 31.29
C ILE A 42 -17.12 -6.53 30.08
N THR A 43 -17.65 -5.31 30.18
CA THR A 43 -17.58 -4.32 29.09
C THR A 43 -16.13 -3.95 28.76
N GLY A 44 -15.28 -3.79 29.78
CA GLY A 44 -13.85 -3.53 29.60
C GLY A 44 -13.15 -4.69 28.90
N PHE A 45 -13.37 -5.92 29.36
CA PHE A 45 -12.78 -7.11 28.75
C PHE A 45 -13.25 -7.32 27.30
N SER A 46 -14.53 -7.13 27.01
CA SER A 46 -15.06 -7.24 25.63
C SER A 46 -14.47 -6.17 24.72
N LEU A 47 -14.33 -4.93 25.19
CA LEU A 47 -13.73 -3.85 24.41
C LEU A 47 -12.25 -4.14 24.08
N VAL A 48 -11.49 -4.59 25.08
CA VAL A 48 -10.08 -4.96 24.90
C VAL A 48 -9.95 -6.15 23.95
N GLY A 49 -10.80 -7.17 24.09
CA GLY A 49 -10.80 -8.33 23.19
C GLY A 49 -11.08 -7.97 21.73
N ILE A 50 -12.06 -7.11 21.48
CA ILE A 50 -12.37 -6.62 20.12
C ILE A 50 -11.21 -5.79 19.57
N MET A 51 -10.65 -4.88 20.39
CA MET A 51 -9.47 -4.11 19.98
C MET A 51 -8.30 -5.00 19.57
N LEU A 52 -7.97 -5.99 20.40
CA LEU A 52 -6.87 -6.91 20.10
C LEU A 52 -7.15 -7.76 18.85
N GLY A 53 -8.38 -8.25 18.69
CA GLY A 53 -8.78 -9.01 17.50
C GLY A 53 -8.66 -8.20 16.22
N VAL A 54 -9.27 -7.02 16.19
CA VAL A 54 -9.23 -6.13 15.01
C VAL A 54 -7.81 -5.65 14.73
N ALA A 55 -7.05 -5.27 15.77
CA ALA A 55 -5.65 -4.85 15.61
C ALA A 55 -4.80 -5.96 14.99
N THR A 56 -4.97 -7.21 15.43
CA THR A 56 -4.24 -8.37 14.88
C THR A 56 -4.58 -8.56 13.40
N LEU A 57 -5.87 -8.50 13.02
CA LEU A 57 -6.27 -8.60 11.62
C LEU A 57 -5.65 -7.50 10.75
N ILE A 58 -5.69 -6.25 11.22
CA ILE A 58 -5.11 -5.11 10.50
C ILE A 58 -3.59 -5.30 10.31
N ILE A 59 -2.87 -5.70 11.37
CA ILE A 59 -1.42 -5.92 11.32
C ILE A 59 -1.08 -7.00 10.30
N VAL A 60 -1.74 -8.16 10.35
CA VAL A 60 -1.45 -9.27 9.42
C VAL A 60 -1.68 -8.83 7.97
N MET A 61 -2.79 -8.16 7.70
CA MET A 61 -3.07 -7.64 6.36
C MET A 61 -2.03 -6.61 5.92
N SER A 62 -1.61 -5.71 6.81
CA SER A 62 -0.58 -4.71 6.52
C SER A 62 0.77 -5.34 6.18
N VAL A 63 1.17 -6.36 6.94
CA VAL A 63 2.43 -7.09 6.72
C VAL A 63 2.36 -7.83 5.40
N MET A 64 1.31 -8.61 5.15
CA MET A 64 1.20 -9.41 3.91
C MET A 64 1.13 -8.54 2.66
N ASN A 65 0.40 -7.41 2.70
CA ASN A 65 0.34 -6.49 1.57
C ASN A 65 1.71 -5.86 1.29
N GLY A 66 2.40 -5.35 2.32
CA GLY A 66 3.73 -4.76 2.15
C GLY A 66 4.79 -5.77 1.67
N PHE A 67 4.78 -6.99 2.22
CA PHE A 67 5.68 -8.05 1.79
C PHE A 67 5.40 -8.51 0.37
N ARG A 68 4.13 -8.60 -0.04
CA ARG A 68 3.77 -8.96 -1.42
C ARG A 68 4.40 -7.99 -2.41
N ASP A 69 4.25 -6.69 -2.17
CA ASP A 69 4.76 -5.67 -3.07
C ASP A 69 6.29 -5.72 -3.15
N GLU A 70 6.97 -5.90 -2.01
CA GLU A 70 8.43 -6.03 -1.97
C GLU A 70 8.91 -7.29 -2.69
N LEU A 71 8.26 -8.43 -2.48
CA LEU A 71 8.62 -9.69 -3.13
C LEU A 71 8.37 -9.64 -4.64
N VAL A 72 7.21 -9.14 -5.07
CA VAL A 72 6.87 -9.00 -6.49
C VAL A 72 7.84 -8.03 -7.17
N THR A 73 8.15 -6.90 -6.53
CA THR A 73 9.08 -5.91 -7.06
C THR A 73 10.50 -6.45 -7.15
N ARG A 74 10.99 -7.20 -6.15
CA ARG A 74 12.32 -7.80 -6.23
C ARG A 74 12.40 -8.94 -7.25
N LEU A 75 11.34 -9.74 -7.39
CA LEU A 75 11.31 -10.87 -8.29
C LEU A 75 11.15 -10.43 -9.76
N LEU A 76 10.30 -9.44 -10.03
CA LEU A 76 10.03 -8.95 -11.39
C LEU A 76 10.86 -7.72 -11.78
N GLY A 77 11.29 -6.89 -10.82
CA GLY A 77 11.98 -5.62 -11.07
C GLY A 77 13.42 -5.75 -11.57
N VAL A 78 14.02 -6.94 -11.48
CA VAL A 78 15.38 -7.22 -11.98
C VAL A 78 15.38 -7.73 -13.43
N ASN A 79 14.20 -8.01 -14.00
CA ASN A 79 14.11 -8.50 -15.38
C ASN A 79 14.03 -7.35 -16.37
N ALA A 80 14.88 -7.39 -17.40
CA ALA A 80 14.77 -6.49 -18.54
C ALA A 80 13.44 -6.77 -19.26
N HIS A 81 12.53 -5.80 -19.26
CA HIS A 81 11.21 -5.96 -19.90
C HIS A 81 11.32 -6.15 -21.42
N VAL A 82 12.38 -5.62 -22.03
CA VAL A 82 12.71 -5.77 -23.45
C VAL A 82 14.23 -5.92 -23.58
N MET A 83 14.68 -6.94 -24.31
CA MET A 83 16.08 -7.11 -24.71
C MET A 83 16.22 -6.89 -26.21
N ALA A 84 17.11 -5.98 -26.60
CA ALA A 84 17.46 -5.74 -27.99
C ALA A 84 18.82 -6.38 -28.29
N LEU A 85 18.84 -7.42 -29.12
CA LEU A 85 20.07 -8.08 -29.55
C LEU A 85 20.45 -7.63 -30.97
N PRO A 86 21.75 -7.54 -31.28
CA PRO A 86 22.20 -7.29 -32.66
C PRO A 86 21.78 -8.44 -33.57
N ALA A 87 21.29 -8.13 -34.77
CA ALA A 87 20.90 -9.13 -35.77
C ALA A 87 22.08 -9.95 -36.35
N GLY A 88 23.31 -9.57 -36.02
CA GLY A 88 24.54 -10.29 -36.37
C GLY A 88 25.77 -9.41 -36.10
N GLY A 89 26.84 -10.00 -35.57
CA GLY A 89 28.10 -9.30 -35.27
C GLY A 89 28.14 -8.57 -33.92
N ARG A 90 29.26 -7.89 -33.64
CA ARG A 90 29.46 -7.13 -32.39
C ARG A 90 28.78 -5.77 -32.51
N LEU A 91 28.05 -5.37 -31.47
CA LEU A 91 27.46 -4.03 -31.38
C LEU A 91 28.54 -3.01 -31.01
N SER A 92 29.07 -2.26 -31.98
CA SER A 92 30.07 -1.21 -31.76
C SER A 92 29.46 0.08 -31.20
N ASP A 93 28.25 0.42 -31.65
CA ASP A 93 27.59 1.71 -31.36
C ASP A 93 26.56 1.58 -30.23
N TYR A 94 26.87 0.82 -29.18
CA TYR A 94 25.94 0.54 -28.08
C TYR A 94 25.43 1.80 -27.39
N GLU A 95 26.26 2.84 -27.27
CA GLU A 95 25.92 4.10 -26.60
C GLU A 95 24.88 4.91 -27.40
N ALA A 96 25.07 5.02 -28.72
CA ALA A 96 24.13 5.71 -29.61
C ALA A 96 22.79 4.95 -29.71
N VAL A 97 22.84 3.61 -29.74
CA VAL A 97 21.63 2.77 -29.75
C VAL A 97 20.89 2.88 -28.41
N ALA A 98 21.59 2.86 -27.28
CA ALA A 98 20.99 3.03 -25.96
C ALA A 98 20.30 4.40 -25.82
N ALA A 99 20.94 5.47 -26.29
CA ALA A 99 20.34 6.82 -26.31
C ALA A 99 19.08 6.88 -27.20
N ARG A 100 19.11 6.26 -28.37
CA ARG A 100 17.96 6.22 -29.29
C ARG A 100 16.79 5.40 -28.72
N VAL A 101 17.09 4.28 -28.05
CA VAL A 101 16.08 3.45 -27.38
C VAL A 101 15.50 4.18 -26.17
N GLY A 102 16.33 4.86 -25.37
CA GLY A 102 15.86 5.67 -24.25
C GLY A 102 14.96 6.84 -24.65
N ALA A 103 15.08 7.36 -25.87
CA ALA A 103 14.23 8.41 -26.40
C ALA A 103 12.84 7.93 -26.86
N VAL A 104 12.58 6.62 -26.91
CA VAL A 104 11.28 6.08 -27.29
C VAL A 104 10.28 6.23 -26.14
N GLY A 105 9.10 6.78 -26.43
CA GLY A 105 8.03 6.94 -25.45
C GLY A 105 7.63 5.61 -24.82
N GLY A 106 7.72 5.52 -23.49
CA GLY A 106 7.45 4.31 -22.71
C GLY A 106 8.69 3.58 -22.17
N VAL A 107 9.91 4.00 -22.56
CA VAL A 107 11.14 3.44 -22.01
C VAL A 107 11.52 4.16 -20.71
N THR A 108 11.43 3.46 -19.58
CA THR A 108 11.82 4.00 -18.26
C THR A 108 13.33 4.01 -18.05
N ARG A 109 14.05 2.99 -18.55
CA ARG A 109 15.51 2.90 -18.45
C ARG A 109 16.08 2.02 -19.57
N ALA A 110 17.10 2.51 -20.27
CA ALA A 110 17.89 1.72 -21.20
C ALA A 110 19.31 1.59 -20.64
N ALA A 111 19.81 0.36 -20.52
CA ALA A 111 21.17 0.08 -20.06
C ALA A 111 21.81 -0.96 -21.00
N PRO A 112 23.06 -0.75 -21.44
CA PRO A 112 23.78 -1.75 -22.22
C PRO A 112 24.14 -2.96 -21.34
N LEU A 113 23.99 -4.17 -21.88
CA LEU A 113 24.40 -5.43 -21.27
C LEU A 113 25.49 -6.06 -22.14
N ILE A 114 26.62 -6.41 -21.53
CA ILE A 114 27.72 -7.12 -22.18
C ILE A 114 27.84 -8.46 -21.48
N GLU A 115 27.57 -9.55 -22.19
CA GLU A 115 27.78 -10.91 -21.69
C GLU A 115 29.02 -11.50 -22.38
N GLY A 116 29.96 -12.02 -21.60
CA GLY A 116 31.20 -12.60 -22.13
C GLY A 116 31.79 -13.66 -21.22
N GLN A 117 32.29 -14.74 -21.83
CA GLN A 117 33.09 -15.72 -21.10
C GLN A 117 34.54 -15.23 -21.03
N VAL A 118 35.06 -15.07 -19.81
CA VAL A 118 36.44 -14.67 -19.53
C VAL A 118 37.16 -15.78 -18.77
N MET A 119 38.48 -15.85 -18.87
CA MET A 119 39.29 -16.74 -18.02
C MET A 119 39.90 -15.96 -16.88
N ALA A 120 39.59 -16.36 -15.64
CA ALA A 120 40.28 -15.89 -14.46
C ALA A 120 41.45 -16.85 -14.15
N SER A 121 42.66 -16.32 -14.07
CA SER A 121 43.87 -17.10 -13.76
C SER A 121 44.48 -16.64 -12.43
N GLY A 122 44.87 -17.60 -11.59
CA GLY A 122 45.60 -17.36 -10.35
C GLY A 122 46.66 -18.43 -10.10
N PRO A 123 47.37 -18.37 -8.95
CA PRO A 123 48.50 -19.26 -8.64
C PRO A 123 48.16 -20.77 -8.66
N GLY A 124 46.88 -21.13 -8.54
CA GLY A 124 46.38 -22.51 -8.56
C GLY A 124 45.78 -22.98 -9.89
N GLY A 125 45.80 -22.16 -10.95
CA GLY A 125 45.26 -22.53 -12.27
C GLY A 125 44.36 -21.45 -12.89
N ALA A 126 43.88 -21.71 -14.11
CA ALA A 126 42.91 -20.87 -14.81
C ALA A 126 41.52 -21.53 -14.83
N SER A 127 40.49 -20.75 -14.58
CA SER A 127 39.08 -21.18 -14.61
C SER A 127 38.25 -20.23 -15.46
N GLY A 128 37.27 -20.77 -16.17
CA GLY A 128 36.29 -19.98 -16.92
C GLY A 128 35.31 -19.29 -15.96
N VAL A 129 35.09 -18.00 -16.18
CA VAL A 129 34.13 -17.15 -15.45
C VAL A 129 33.21 -16.49 -16.48
N ILE A 130 31.91 -16.43 -16.19
CA ILE A 130 30.93 -15.72 -17.00
C ILE A 130 30.73 -14.35 -16.36
N ILE A 131 30.82 -13.28 -17.15
CA ILE A 131 30.51 -11.91 -16.75
C ILE A 131 29.42 -11.31 -17.63
#